data_AF-A0A316ZBK6-F1
#
_entry.id   AF-A0A316ZBK6-F1
#
_cell.length_a   1.000
_cell.length_b   1.000
_cell.length_c   1.000
_cell.angle_alpha   90.00
_cell.angle_beta   90.00
_cell.angle_gamma   90.00
#
_symmetry.space_group_name_H-M   'P 1'
#
loop_
_entity.id
_entity.type
_entity.pdbx_description
1 polymer ?
#
loop_
_entity_poly.entity_id
_entity_poly.type
_entity_poly.pdbx_seq_one_letter_code
_entity_poly.pdbx_strand_id
1 'polypeptide(L)'
;MLPTFTRFASPSRVLLAHAHKPLIHFPDRRAEPSPHSPHPHPAAPSDIRDAFSSFQEKLASGPHFDKAALQPVEALAKGGQVGGTGGAAAASNAVEDVFDLPERFWNTPSLRWEEKEMDAVMVSAA
;
A
#
# COMPACT_ATOMS: atom_id res chain seq x y z
N MET A 1 30.39 -70.55 7.12
CA MET A 1 29.34 -69.89 6.31
C MET A 1 28.87 -68.65 7.06
N LEU A 2 29.13 -67.44 6.55
CA LEU A 2 28.63 -66.18 7.11
C LEU A 2 27.86 -65.43 6.02
N PRO A 3 26.66 -64.86 6.28
CA PRO A 3 25.91 -64.15 5.27
C PRO A 3 26.39 -62.69 5.15
N THR A 4 26.60 -62.24 3.93
CA THR A 4 26.90 -60.85 3.57
C THR A 4 25.61 -60.03 3.55
N PHE A 5 25.49 -59.05 4.45
CA PHE A 5 24.41 -58.05 4.40
C PHE A 5 24.69 -57.03 3.29
N THR A 6 23.82 -56.99 2.28
CA THR A 6 23.82 -55.93 1.25
C THR A 6 23.16 -54.68 1.81
N ARG A 7 23.95 -53.62 2.00
CA ARG A 7 23.48 -52.29 2.42
C ARG A 7 22.81 -51.59 1.22
N PHE A 8 21.50 -51.36 1.29
CA PHE A 8 20.82 -50.55 0.27
C PHE A 8 21.40 -49.14 0.25
N ALA A 9 21.80 -48.67 -0.93
CA ALA A 9 22.29 -47.32 -1.15
C ALA A 9 21.15 -46.33 -0.88
N SER A 10 21.34 -45.48 0.13
CA SER A 10 20.41 -44.38 0.41
C SER A 10 20.42 -43.39 -0.75
N PRO A 11 19.26 -42.98 -1.29
CA PRO A 11 19.22 -42.00 -2.37
C PRO A 11 19.91 -40.71 -1.93
N SER A 12 20.77 -40.19 -2.79
CA SER A 12 21.58 -39.02 -2.51
C SER A 12 20.69 -37.80 -2.24
N ARG A 13 21.07 -36.99 -1.24
CA ARG A 13 20.34 -35.78 -0.79
C ARG A 13 19.99 -34.78 -1.91
N VAL A 14 20.67 -34.87 -3.06
CA VAL A 14 20.46 -34.02 -4.25
C VAL A 14 19.08 -34.25 -4.89
N LEU A 15 18.58 -35.48 -4.88
CA LEU A 15 17.24 -35.81 -5.43
C LEU A 15 16.11 -35.27 -4.54
N LEU A 16 16.30 -35.28 -3.22
CA LEU A 16 15.29 -34.80 -2.27
C LEU A 16 15.10 -33.27 -2.33
N ALA A 17 16.16 -32.52 -2.64
CA ALA A 17 16.11 -31.06 -2.78
C ALA A 17 15.31 -30.59 -4.00
N HIS A 18 15.15 -31.43 -5.03
CA HIS A 18 14.37 -31.12 -6.22
C HIS A 18 12.88 -31.47 -6.07
N ALA A 19 12.51 -32.28 -5.09
CA ALA A 19 11.13 -32.71 -4.86
C ALA A 19 10.25 -31.62 -4.20
N HIS A 20 10.85 -30.63 -3.53
CA HIS A 20 10.15 -29.61 -2.74
C HIS A 20 10.39 -28.18 -3.25
N LYS A 21 10.31 -27.96 -4.57
CA LYS A 21 10.32 -26.59 -5.11
C LYS A 21 8.93 -25.97 -4.90
N PRO A 22 8.81 -24.79 -4.27
CA PRO A 22 7.51 -24.12 -4.11
C PRO A 22 6.97 -23.68 -5.48
N LEU A 23 5.65 -23.76 -5.65
CA LEU A 23 4.95 -23.37 -6.88
C LEU A 23 4.95 -21.85 -7.11
N ILE A 24 5.17 -21.07 -6.05
CA ILE A 24 5.26 -19.61 -6.12
C ILE A 24 6.73 -19.19 -6.10
N HIS A 25 7.08 -18.30 -7.03
CA HIS A 25 8.38 -17.65 -7.08
C HIS A 25 8.19 -16.19 -6.70
N PHE A 26 8.93 -15.75 -5.70
CA PHE A 26 8.96 -14.34 -5.36
C PHE A 26 9.84 -13.62 -6.39
N PRO A 27 9.36 -12.50 -6.97
CA PRO A 27 10.22 -11.67 -7.81
C PRO A 27 11.40 -11.15 -6.99
N ASP A 28 12.55 -11.03 -7.64
CA ASP A 28 13.77 -10.54 -7.00
C ASP A 28 13.60 -9.08 -6.57
N ARG A 29 13.83 -8.80 -5.28
CA ARG A 29 13.70 -7.45 -4.69
C ARG A 29 14.64 -6.40 -5.30
N ARG A 30 15.68 -6.84 -6.00
CA ARG A 30 16.71 -5.98 -6.64
C ARG A 30 16.53 -5.88 -8.15
N ALA A 31 15.61 -6.64 -8.74
CA ALA A 31 15.33 -6.54 -10.16
C ALA A 31 14.52 -5.27 -10.41
N GLU A 32 14.85 -4.55 -11.49
CA GLU A 32 14.06 -3.41 -11.93
C GLU A 32 12.62 -3.87 -12.24
N PRO A 33 11.59 -3.18 -11.71
CA PRO A 33 10.21 -3.47 -12.08
C PRO A 33 10.03 -3.34 -13.60
N SER A 34 9.24 -4.23 -14.18
CA SER A 34 8.87 -4.09 -15.59
C SER A 34 8.22 -2.72 -15.83
N PRO A 35 8.63 -1.98 -16.88
CA PRO A 35 8.00 -0.70 -17.21
C PRO A 35 6.54 -0.95 -17.57
N HIS A 36 5.64 -0.23 -16.90
CA HIS A 36 4.20 -0.27 -17.17
C HIS A 36 3.75 1.13 -17.60
N SER A 37 2.94 1.19 -18.66
CA SER A 37 2.29 2.43 -19.08
C SER A 37 1.04 2.64 -18.24
N PRO A 38 0.81 3.84 -17.67
CA PRO A 38 -0.41 4.12 -16.92
C PRO A 38 -1.62 4.07 -17.87
N HIS A 39 -2.68 3.40 -17.44
CA HIS A 39 -3.91 3.21 -18.20
C HIS A 39 -5.14 3.71 -17.41
N PRO A 40 -6.22 4.13 -18.09
CA PRO A 40 -7.46 4.47 -17.41
C PRO A 40 -8.05 3.21 -16.74
N HIS A 41 -8.56 3.38 -15.52
CA HIS A 41 -9.16 2.26 -14.79
C HIS A 41 -10.43 1.77 -15.52
N PRO A 42 -10.65 0.45 -15.67
CA PRO A 42 -11.78 -0.07 -16.43
C PRO A 42 -13.15 0.34 -15.85
N ALA A 43 -13.24 0.47 -14.53
CA ALA A 43 -14.45 0.91 -13.83
C ALA A 43 -14.54 2.43 -13.60
N ALA A 44 -13.65 3.23 -14.21
CA ALA A 44 -13.79 4.68 -14.14
C ALA A 44 -15.03 5.15 -14.95
N PRO A 45 -15.72 6.21 -14.51
CA PRO A 45 -16.74 6.89 -15.30
C PRO A 45 -16.25 7.22 -16.71
N SER A 46 -17.14 7.17 -17.71
CA SER A 46 -16.83 7.42 -19.12
C SER A 46 -16.04 8.72 -19.32
N ASP A 47 -16.47 9.78 -18.64
CA ASP A 47 -15.93 11.12 -18.81
C ASP A 47 -14.45 11.20 -18.38
N ILE A 48 -14.09 10.45 -17.33
CA ILE A 48 -12.73 10.38 -16.80
C ILE A 48 -11.85 9.49 -17.68
N ARG A 49 -12.43 8.43 -18.27
CA ARG A 49 -11.71 7.55 -19.20
C ARG A 49 -11.31 8.29 -20.47
N ASP A 50 -12.21 9.12 -21.00
CA ASP A 50 -11.97 9.89 -22.22
C ASP A 50 -10.98 11.04 -21.98
N ALA A 51 -11.02 11.65 -20.78
CA ALA A 51 -10.10 12.73 -20.40
C ALA A 51 -8.69 12.27 -20.00
N PHE A 52 -8.43 10.96 -19.93
CA PHE A 52 -7.17 10.42 -19.40
C PHE A 52 -5.93 10.86 -20.17
N SER A 53 -6.01 11.01 -21.49
CA SER A 53 -4.89 11.51 -22.31
C SER A 53 -4.48 12.94 -21.92
N SER A 54 -5.46 13.82 -21.70
CA SER A 54 -5.20 15.20 -21.25
C SER A 54 -4.59 15.25 -19.85
N PHE A 55 -4.92 14.27 -19.00
CA PHE A 55 -4.31 14.13 -17.68
C PHE A 55 -2.84 13.71 -17.77
N GLN A 56 -2.49 12.80 -18.68
CA GLN A 56 -1.09 12.43 -18.93
C GLN A 56 -0.26 13.62 -19.42
N GLU A 57 -0.80 14.45 -20.31
CA GLU A 57 -0.14 15.66 -20.80
C GLU A 57 0.11 16.67 -19.66
N LYS A 58 -0.90 16.91 -18.83
CA LYS A 58 -0.79 17.81 -17.67
C LYS A 58 0.18 17.30 -16.61
N LEU A 59 0.23 15.99 -16.39
CA LEU A 59 1.22 15.37 -15.50
C LEU A 59 2.64 15.57 -16.02
N ALA A 60 2.85 15.44 -17.33
CA ALA A 60 4.16 15.64 -17.96
C ALA A 60 4.60 17.10 -17.98
N SER A 61 3.66 18.06 -18.04
CA SER A 61 3.96 19.49 -18.21
C SER A 61 4.48 20.22 -16.96
N GLY A 62 4.53 19.56 -15.79
CA GLY A 62 5.06 20.18 -14.57
C GLY A 62 3.97 20.52 -13.54
N PRO A 63 4.16 21.55 -12.68
CA PRO A 63 3.59 21.65 -11.34
C PRO A 63 2.10 21.29 -11.31
N HIS A 64 1.79 20.21 -10.59
CA HIS A 64 0.52 19.48 -10.67
C HIS A 64 -0.68 20.18 -10.03
N PHE A 65 -0.57 21.49 -9.77
CA PHE A 65 -1.58 22.27 -9.08
C PHE A 65 -1.72 23.67 -9.69
N ASP A 66 -2.69 23.79 -10.59
CA ASP A 66 -3.14 25.07 -11.11
C ASP A 66 -4.28 25.58 -10.24
N LYS A 67 -3.96 26.47 -9.27
CA LYS A 67 -4.97 27.10 -8.39
C LYS A 67 -6.09 27.80 -9.18
N ALA A 68 -5.81 28.24 -10.41
CA ALA A 68 -6.76 28.90 -11.30
C ALA A 68 -7.77 27.94 -11.96
N ALA A 69 -7.48 26.64 -12.04
CA ALA A 69 -8.37 25.64 -12.62
C ALA A 69 -9.35 25.04 -11.60
N LEU A 70 -9.23 25.41 -10.33
CA LEU A 70 -10.13 24.95 -9.28
C LEU A 70 -11.50 25.61 -9.44
N GLN A 71 -12.51 24.77 -9.64
CA GLN A 71 -13.91 25.20 -9.53
C GLN A 71 -14.20 25.49 -8.04
N PRO A 72 -14.92 26.59 -7.73
CA PRO A 72 -15.40 26.83 -6.37
C PRO A 72 -16.21 25.63 -5.88
N VAL A 73 -16.00 25.23 -4.63
CA VAL A 73 -16.67 24.08 -4.00
C VAL A 73 -18.20 24.19 -4.07
N GLU A 74 -18.75 25.40 -4.21
CA GLU A 74 -20.19 25.63 -4.35
C GLU A 74 -20.75 25.14 -5.70
N ALA A 75 -19.94 25.10 -6.77
CA ALA A 75 -20.36 24.65 -8.09
C ALA A 75 -20.44 23.11 -8.21
N LEU A 76 -19.73 22.39 -7.34
CA LEU A 76 -19.71 20.92 -7.32
C LEU A 76 -20.97 20.32 -6.65
N ALA A 77 -21.69 21.09 -5.84
CA ALA A 77 -22.89 20.66 -5.13
C ALA A 77 -24.10 20.32 -6.03
N LYS A 78 -24.03 20.63 -7.34
CA LYS A 78 -25.15 20.45 -8.29
C LYS A 78 -24.91 19.41 -9.38
N GLY A 79 -23.74 18.78 -9.44
CA GLY A 79 -23.43 17.80 -10.48
C GLY A 79 -22.18 17.01 -10.15
N GLY A 80 -22.33 15.93 -9.38
CA GLY A 80 -21.22 15.04 -9.10
C GLY A 80 -21.36 14.37 -7.75
N GLN A 81 -22.11 13.26 -7.72
CA GLN A 81 -21.96 12.27 -6.67
C GLN A 81 -20.54 11.71 -6.80
N VAL A 82 -19.57 12.32 -6.13
CA VAL A 82 -18.23 11.76 -6.00
C VAL A 82 -18.40 10.51 -5.15
N GLY A 83 -18.37 9.36 -5.81
CA GLY A 83 -18.37 8.03 -5.19
C GLY A 83 -17.06 7.77 -4.45
N GLY A 84 -16.78 8.57 -3.42
CA GLY A 84 -15.92 8.18 -2.32
C GLY A 84 -16.80 7.49 -1.29
N THR A 85 -16.90 6.16 -1.35
CA THR A 85 -17.41 5.32 -0.25
C THR A 85 -16.35 5.29 0.85
N GLY A 86 -16.14 6.45 1.48
CA GLY A 86 -15.17 6.65 2.54
C GLY A 86 -15.40 8.01 3.20
N GLY A 87 -16.34 8.07 4.14
CA GLY A 87 -16.47 9.20 5.06
C GLY A 87 -17.76 10.00 4.95
N ALA A 88 -18.92 9.34 4.93
CA ALA A 88 -20.19 10.02 5.25
C ALA A 88 -21.18 9.09 5.96
N ALA A 89 -20.67 8.22 6.84
CA ALA A 89 -21.48 7.44 7.76
C ALA A 89 -21.31 7.99 9.18
N ALA A 90 -22.33 8.70 9.64
CA ALA A 90 -22.66 9.04 11.03
C ALA A 90 -21.65 9.88 11.83
N ALA A 91 -21.84 11.20 11.77
CA ALA A 91 -21.29 12.22 12.67
C ALA A 91 -21.76 12.10 14.15
N SER A 92 -22.22 10.93 14.61
CA SER A 92 -22.73 10.76 15.98
C SER A 92 -21.67 10.27 16.97
N ASN A 93 -20.51 9.81 16.51
CA ASN A 93 -19.41 9.32 17.35
C ASN A 93 -18.03 9.77 16.84
N ALA A 94 -17.98 10.84 16.05
CA ALA A 94 -16.70 11.44 15.67
C ALA A 94 -16.17 12.18 16.90
N VAL A 95 -14.95 11.86 17.29
CA VAL A 95 -14.24 12.49 18.40
C VAL A 95 -13.12 13.34 17.80
N GLU A 96 -12.96 14.57 18.30
CA GLU A 96 -11.97 15.53 17.80
C GLU A 96 -10.55 15.22 18.31
N ASP A 97 -10.42 14.76 19.57
CA ASP A 97 -9.15 14.36 20.16
C ASP A 97 -8.97 12.83 20.16
N VAL A 98 -7.77 12.37 19.86
CA VAL A 98 -7.39 10.95 19.90
C VAL A 98 -7.57 10.38 21.31
N PHE A 99 -7.39 11.20 22.35
CA PHE A 99 -7.49 10.77 23.75
C PHE A 99 -8.91 10.57 24.27
N ASP A 100 -9.96 11.12 23.62
CA ASP A 100 -11.33 10.82 24.02
C ASP A 100 -11.88 9.53 23.36
N LEU A 101 -11.10 8.87 22.51
CA LEU A 101 -11.43 7.52 22.06
C LEU A 101 -11.35 6.53 23.23
N PRO A 102 -12.08 5.39 23.15
CA PRO A 102 -11.89 4.30 24.09
C PRO A 102 -10.42 3.88 24.19
N GLU A 103 -9.98 3.54 25.40
CA GLU A 103 -8.57 3.29 25.74
C GLU A 103 -7.86 2.30 24.80
N ARG A 104 -8.60 1.33 24.25
CA ARG A 104 -8.08 0.35 23.29
C ARG A 104 -7.52 0.96 22.00
N PHE A 105 -7.94 2.18 21.64
CA PHE A 105 -7.55 2.84 20.39
C PHE A 105 -6.37 3.80 20.55
N TRP A 106 -6.24 4.50 21.68
CA TRP A 106 -5.11 5.41 21.91
C TRP A 106 -4.00 4.77 22.76
N ASN A 107 -4.31 3.85 23.67
CA ASN A 107 -3.33 3.21 24.56
C ASN A 107 -2.64 2.00 23.90
N THR A 108 -2.13 2.18 22.68
CA THR A 108 -1.45 1.12 21.93
C THR A 108 0.07 1.17 22.16
N PRO A 109 0.79 0.03 22.11
CA PRO A 109 2.25 0.01 22.26
C PRO A 109 2.97 0.94 21.28
N SER A 110 2.41 1.12 20.08
CA SER A 110 2.99 1.97 19.03
C SER A 110 2.81 3.47 19.27
N LEU A 111 1.84 3.87 20.08
CA LEU A 111 1.57 5.29 20.38
C LEU A 111 2.22 5.74 21.71
N ARG A 112 2.72 4.80 22.52
CA ARG A 112 3.51 5.10 23.71
C ARG A 112 4.93 5.44 23.31
N TRP A 113 5.41 6.61 23.73
CA TRP A 113 6.80 7.01 23.47
C TRP A 113 7.76 6.26 24.40
N GLU A 114 8.79 5.66 23.82
CA GLU A 114 9.92 5.15 24.60
C GLU A 114 10.86 6.30 25.00
N GLU A 115 11.55 6.15 26.11
CA GLU A 115 12.50 7.16 26.62
C GLU A 115 13.56 7.54 25.58
N LYS A 116 14.03 6.57 24.80
CA LYS A 116 14.98 6.79 23.70
C LYS A 116 14.40 7.67 22.58
N GLU A 117 13.10 7.54 22.31
CA GLU A 117 12.42 8.34 21.28
C GLU A 117 12.22 9.77 21.77
N MET A 118 11.85 9.94 23.04
CA MET A 118 11.77 11.27 23.67
C MET A 118 13.12 11.98 23.64
N ASP A 119 14.19 11.27 23.99
CA ASP A 119 15.56 11.81 23.95
C ASP A 119 15.96 12.20 22.53
N ALA A 120 15.68 11.37 21.53
CA ALA A 120 16.01 11.67 20.13
C ALA A 120 15.29 12.93 19.62
N VAL A 121 14.02 13.13 19.97
CA VAL A 121 13.25 14.32 19.61
C VAL A 121 13.82 15.57 20.30
N MET A 122 14.11 15.48 21.60
CA MET A 122 14.64 16.60 22.38
C MET A 122 16.06 16.99 21.98
N VAL A 123 16.89 16.02 21.56
CA VAL A 123 18.26 16.26 21.07
C VAL A 123 18.26 16.89 19.67
N SER A 124 17.28 16.59 18.83
CA SER A 124 17.18 17.18 17.47
C SER A 124 16.66 18.63 17.44
N ALA A 125 16.21 19.17 18.58
CA ALA A 125 15.65 20.51 18.71
C ALA A 125 16.65 21.56 19.25
N ALA A 126 17.92 21.20 19.41
CA ALA A 126 19.03 22.10 19.77
C ALA A 126 20.03 22.23 18.60
#